data_AF-A0AAD6VBN3-F1
#
_entry.id   AF-A0AAD6VBN3-F1
#
_cell.length_a   1.000
_cell.length_b   1.000
_cell.length_c   1.000
_cell.angle_alpha   90.00
_cell.angle_beta   90.00
_cell.angle_gamma   90.00
#
_symmetry.space_group_name_H-M   'P 1'
#
loop_
_entity.id
_entity.type
_entity.pdbx_description
1 polymer ?
#
loop_
_entity_poly.entity_id
_entity_poly.type
_entity_poly.pdbx_seq_one_letter_code
_entity_poly.pdbx_strand_id
1 'polypeptide(L)'
;PLFRSFSSEVVDHLYTPSGPEVLQAGAIPNPSYIPEGVAAGIFPTQVAGSSPLLRLYRFAIQDHAYTASVAEADALQGAGYVLETTPGFVYTTQICNSVPLYGLFLTNKDHFYTTSATEREAMMGSGYSDLGITAYVPVPGVTISGDFC
;
A
#
# COMPACT_ATOMS: atom_id res chain seq x y z
N PRO A 1 -8.88 0.25 8.25
CA PRO A 1 -7.63 1.01 8.06
C PRO A 1 -6.61 0.13 7.35
N LEU A 2 -5.64 0.71 6.67
CA LEU A 2 -4.46 0.03 6.14
C LEU A 2 -3.28 0.38 7.05
N PHE A 3 -2.78 -0.61 7.77
CA PHE A 3 -1.65 -0.48 8.69
C PHE A 3 -0.34 -0.67 7.94
N ARG A 4 0.67 0.16 8.23
CA ARG A 4 2.04 0.02 7.73
C ARG A 4 2.93 -0.58 8.81
N SER A 5 3.82 -1.46 8.39
CA SER A 5 4.90 -2.02 9.20
C SER A 5 6.18 -2.10 8.37
N PHE A 6 7.34 -2.00 9.02
CA PHE A 6 8.63 -2.04 8.35
C PHE A 6 9.50 -3.16 8.91
N SER A 7 10.21 -3.87 8.03
CA SER A 7 11.27 -4.80 8.41
C SER A 7 12.63 -4.28 7.96
N SER A 8 13.52 -4.00 8.91
CA SER A 8 14.90 -3.59 8.61
C SER A 8 15.79 -4.76 8.16
N GLU A 9 15.37 -6.00 8.36
CA GLU A 9 16.09 -7.21 7.95
C GLU A 9 16.07 -7.37 6.43
N VAL A 10 14.90 -7.19 5.83
CA VAL A 10 14.69 -7.35 4.38
C VAL A 10 14.53 -6.00 3.67
N VAL A 11 14.37 -4.91 4.44
CA VAL A 11 14.13 -3.55 3.96
C VAL A 11 12.88 -3.50 3.09
N ASP A 12 11.74 -3.81 3.71
CA ASP A 12 10.43 -3.85 3.07
C ASP A 12 9.34 -3.27 3.98
N HIS A 13 8.38 -2.58 3.37
CA HIS A 13 7.15 -2.14 4.01
C HIS A 13 5.96 -3.03 3.65
N LEU A 14 5.32 -3.56 4.68
CA LEU A 14 4.08 -4.31 4.56
C LEU A 14 2.88 -3.45 4.94
N TYR A 15 1.85 -3.50 4.10
CA TYR A 15 0.57 -2.82 4.30
C TYR A 15 -0.59 -3.82 4.40
N THR A 16 -1.35 -3.79 5.49
CA THR A 16 -2.40 -4.80 5.75
C THR A 16 -3.66 -4.19 6.40
N PRO A 17 -4.87 -4.70 6.09
CA PRO A 17 -6.11 -4.30 6.77
C PRO A 17 -6.20 -4.78 8.22
N SER A 18 -5.34 -5.72 8.65
CA SER A 18 -5.46 -6.39 9.94
C SER A 18 -4.13 -6.40 10.70
N GLY A 19 -4.16 -5.95 11.96
CA GLY A 19 -3.02 -6.10 12.89
C GLY A 19 -2.53 -7.55 13.03
N PRO A 20 -3.38 -8.59 12.96
CA PRO A 20 -2.92 -9.99 12.94
C PRO A 20 -2.09 -10.39 11.71
N GLU A 21 -2.28 -9.77 10.53
CA GLU A 21 -1.38 -9.97 9.37
C GLU A 21 0.00 -9.34 9.61
N VAL A 22 0.12 -8.28 10.42
CA VAL A 22 1.44 -7.75 10.85
C VAL A 22 2.25 -8.80 11.61
N LEU A 23 1.59 -9.81 12.19
CA LEU A 23 2.23 -10.92 12.89
C LEU A 23 2.25 -12.24 12.09
N GLN A 24 1.56 -12.34 10.94
CA GLN A 24 1.37 -13.60 10.20
C GLN A 24 1.48 -13.55 8.66
N ALA A 25 1.60 -12.39 8.01
CA ALA A 25 1.92 -12.34 6.58
C ALA A 25 3.43 -12.49 6.40
N GLY A 26 4.02 -13.55 5.83
CA GLY A 26 3.57 -14.84 5.32
C GLY A 26 4.81 -15.55 4.73
N ALA A 27 5.01 -16.84 5.03
CA ALA A 27 6.06 -17.75 4.53
C ALA A 27 7.54 -17.54 4.99
N ILE A 28 7.85 -18.09 6.18
CA ILE A 28 9.13 -18.70 6.66
C ILE A 28 10.48 -18.11 6.18
N PRO A 29 11.38 -17.64 7.09
CA PRO A 29 11.18 -17.19 8.46
C PRO A 29 10.84 -15.69 8.47
N ASN A 30 9.85 -15.35 9.29
CA ASN A 30 9.24 -14.03 9.40
C ASN A 30 10.29 -12.92 9.60
N PRO A 31 10.46 -11.97 8.65
CA PRO A 31 11.16 -10.73 8.94
C PRO A 31 10.42 -10.06 10.10
N SER A 32 11.13 -9.57 11.10
CA SER A 32 10.47 -8.91 12.25
C SER A 32 9.90 -7.55 11.82
N TYR A 33 8.67 -7.53 11.27
CA TYR A 33 7.97 -6.30 10.91
C TYR A 33 7.54 -5.55 12.18
N ILE A 34 7.99 -4.30 12.29
CA ILE A 34 7.65 -3.41 13.38
C ILE A 34 6.51 -2.49 12.91
N PRO A 35 5.37 -2.43 13.63
CA PRO A 35 4.27 -1.54 13.27
C PRO A 35 4.69 -0.06 13.28
N GLU A 36 4.29 0.68 12.26
CA GLU A 36 4.53 2.13 12.14
C GLU A 36 3.24 2.96 12.23
N GLY A 37 2.07 2.30 12.22
CA GLY A 37 0.77 2.93 12.42
C GLY A 37 -0.17 2.80 11.23
N VAL A 38 -1.10 3.74 11.09
CA VAL A 38 -2.10 3.75 10.00
C VAL A 38 -1.56 4.56 8.83
N ALA A 39 -1.41 3.92 7.67
CA ALA A 39 -0.93 4.58 6.46
C ALA A 39 -2.06 5.22 5.64
N ALA A 40 -3.21 4.54 5.59
CA ALA A 40 -4.36 4.93 4.76
C ALA A 40 -5.68 4.42 5.33
N GLY A 41 -6.79 5.06 4.95
CA GLY A 41 -8.10 4.41 4.97
C GLY A 41 -8.25 3.47 3.79
N ILE A 42 -9.04 2.40 3.93
CA ILE A 42 -9.48 1.54 2.82
C ILE A 42 -10.90 1.05 3.12
N PHE A 43 -11.66 0.71 2.09
CA PHE A 43 -12.96 0.07 2.25
C PHE A 43 -12.75 -1.45 2.39
N PRO A 44 -13.32 -2.11 3.42
CA PRO A 44 -13.19 -3.55 3.60
C PRO A 44 -14.03 -4.35 2.59
N THR A 45 -15.02 -3.72 1.98
CA THR A 45 -15.90 -4.30 0.96
C THR A 45 -16.01 -3.33 -0.22
N GLN A 46 -16.28 -3.88 -1.40
CA GLN A 46 -16.50 -3.11 -2.62
C GLN A 46 -17.59 -2.05 -2.39
N VAL A 47 -17.30 -0.81 -2.74
CA VAL A 47 -18.27 0.30 -2.81
C VAL A 47 -18.43 0.75 -4.27
N ALA A 48 -19.48 1.52 -4.56
CA ALA A 48 -19.73 2.00 -5.91
C ALA A 48 -18.56 2.87 -6.40
N GLY A 49 -18.00 2.54 -7.57
CA GLY A 49 -16.89 3.29 -8.17
C GLY A 49 -15.50 2.99 -7.58
N SER A 50 -15.37 2.16 -6.55
CA SER A 50 -14.06 1.71 -6.07
C SER A 50 -13.46 0.61 -6.94
N SER A 51 -12.15 0.42 -6.85
CA SER A 51 -11.40 -0.69 -7.44
C SER A 51 -10.69 -1.47 -6.33
N PRO A 52 -10.41 -2.77 -6.51
CA PRO A 52 -9.61 -3.54 -5.57
C PRO A 52 -8.18 -2.96 -5.50
N LEU A 53 -7.66 -2.82 -4.29
CA LEU A 53 -6.23 -2.63 -4.07
C LEU A 53 -5.59 -4.02 -4.10
N LEU A 54 -4.68 -4.26 -5.02
CA LEU A 54 -4.00 -5.54 -5.20
C LEU A 54 -2.66 -5.49 -4.46
N ARG A 55 -2.36 -6.50 -3.63
CA ARG A 55 -1.03 -6.71 -3.04
C ARG A 55 -0.31 -7.79 -3.83
N LEU A 56 0.87 -7.47 -4.33
CA LEU A 56 1.75 -8.40 -5.01
C LEU A 56 3.09 -8.50 -4.27
N TYR A 57 3.71 -9.67 -4.30
CA TYR A 57 4.97 -9.93 -3.62
C TYR A 57 6.00 -10.52 -4.57
N ARG A 58 7.26 -10.10 -4.42
CA ARG A 58 8.39 -10.63 -5.19
C ARG A 58 9.43 -11.25 -4.27
N PHE A 59 9.43 -12.57 -4.18
CA PHE A 59 10.35 -13.34 -3.33
C PHE A 59 11.83 -13.03 -3.56
N ALA A 60 12.24 -12.78 -4.81
CA ALA A 60 13.65 -12.56 -5.16
C ALA A 60 14.27 -11.30 -4.51
N ILE A 61 13.46 -10.29 -4.20
CA ILE A 61 13.90 -9.04 -3.55
C ILE A 61 13.16 -8.78 -2.24
N GLN A 62 12.26 -9.68 -1.84
CA GLN A 62 11.47 -9.62 -0.61
C GLN A 62 10.63 -8.33 -0.46
N ASP A 63 10.02 -7.89 -1.56
CA ASP A 63 9.29 -6.61 -1.65
C ASP A 63 7.79 -6.80 -1.94
N HIS A 64 6.96 -5.97 -1.31
CA HIS A 64 5.52 -5.88 -1.55
C HIS A 64 5.13 -4.64 -2.35
N ALA A 65 4.46 -4.84 -3.48
CA ALA A 65 3.88 -3.77 -4.29
C ALA A 65 2.36 -3.74 -4.16
N TYR A 66 1.78 -2.53 -4.17
CA TYR A 66 0.34 -2.28 -4.07
C TYR A 66 -0.14 -1.41 -5.21
N THR A 67 -1.19 -1.84 -5.91
CA THR A 67 -1.77 -1.07 -7.02
C THR A 67 -3.26 -1.31 -7.16
N ALA A 68 -4.00 -0.29 -7.62
CA ALA A 68 -5.39 -0.41 -8.05
C ALA A 68 -5.54 -0.41 -9.59
N SER A 69 -4.42 -0.40 -10.32
CA SER A 69 -4.35 -0.43 -11.78
C SER A 69 -4.07 -1.84 -12.27
N VAL A 70 -4.98 -2.40 -13.07
CA VAL A 70 -4.79 -3.72 -13.71
C VAL A 70 -3.54 -3.71 -14.59
N ALA A 71 -3.31 -2.64 -15.35
CA ALA A 71 -2.14 -2.53 -16.23
C ALA A 71 -0.81 -2.49 -15.44
N GLU A 72 -0.80 -1.87 -14.26
CA GLU A 72 0.38 -1.86 -13.39
C GLU A 72 0.59 -3.23 -12.75
N ALA A 73 -0.49 -3.90 -12.33
CA ALA A 73 -0.41 -5.27 -11.81
C ALA A 73 0.17 -6.23 -12.86
N ASP A 74 -0.27 -6.14 -14.12
CA ASP A 74 0.28 -6.94 -15.23
C ASP A 74 1.77 -6.65 -15.45
N ALA A 75 2.18 -5.37 -15.35
CA ALA A 75 3.58 -4.98 -15.46
C ALA A 75 4.44 -5.52 -14.31
N LEU A 76 3.93 -5.46 -13.07
CA LEU A 76 4.57 -6.03 -11.88
C LEU A 76 4.69 -7.55 -12.00
N GLN A 77 3.67 -8.24 -12.52
CA GLN A 77 3.75 -9.68 -12.80
C GLN A 77 4.83 -10.00 -13.83
N GLY A 78 4.94 -9.20 -14.90
CA GLY A 78 6.04 -9.29 -15.86
C GLY A 78 7.42 -9.07 -15.23
N ALA A 79 7.51 -8.28 -14.16
CA ALA A 79 8.73 -8.06 -13.37
C ALA A 79 8.99 -9.16 -12.32
N GLY A 80 8.12 -10.16 -12.22
CA GLY A 80 8.26 -11.31 -11.32
C GLY A 80 7.58 -11.17 -9.97
N TYR A 81 6.68 -10.20 -9.79
CA TYR A 81 5.77 -10.18 -8.65
C TYR A 81 4.64 -11.19 -8.84
N VAL A 82 4.14 -11.73 -7.74
CA VAL A 82 2.99 -12.65 -7.73
C VAL A 82 1.87 -12.01 -6.92
N LEU A 83 0.66 -12.03 -7.45
CA LEU A 83 -0.51 -11.54 -6.72
C LEU A 83 -0.72 -12.40 -5.46
N GLU A 84 -0.74 -11.76 -4.29
CA GLU A 84 -0.97 -12.43 -3.01
C GLU A 84 -2.42 -12.31 -2.56
N THR A 85 -2.94 -11.09 -2.48
CA THR A 85 -4.26 -10.82 -1.90
C THR A 85 -4.82 -9.46 -2.34
N THR A 86 -6.05 -9.17 -1.92
CA THR A 86 -6.73 -7.88 -2.07
C THR A 86 -7.01 -7.31 -0.68
N PRO A 87 -6.14 -6.44 -0.13
CA PRO A 87 -6.29 -5.83 1.19
C PRO A 87 -7.63 -5.10 1.42
N GLY A 88 -8.22 -4.56 0.36
CA GLY A 88 -9.46 -3.79 0.41
C GLY A 88 -9.71 -3.07 -0.90
N PHE A 89 -10.54 -2.04 -0.86
CA PHE A 89 -10.94 -1.26 -2.02
C PHE A 89 -10.61 0.21 -1.84
N VAL A 90 -10.30 0.89 -2.95
CA VAL A 90 -9.87 2.29 -3.04
C VAL A 90 -10.45 2.94 -4.29
N TYR A 91 -10.38 4.26 -4.42
CA TYR A 91 -10.77 4.94 -5.67
C TYR A 91 -9.53 5.17 -6.54
N THR A 92 -9.68 5.04 -7.86
CA THR A 92 -8.61 5.35 -8.83
C THR A 92 -8.66 6.79 -9.33
N THR A 93 -9.75 7.51 -9.00
CA THR A 93 -9.95 8.93 -9.30
C THR A 93 -10.32 9.68 -8.03
N GLN A 94 -9.99 10.96 -7.97
CA GLN A 94 -10.34 11.78 -6.81
C GLN A 94 -11.85 11.89 -6.64
N ILE A 95 -12.31 11.69 -5.41
CA ILE A 95 -13.70 11.96 -5.01
C ILE A 95 -13.72 12.89 -3.79
N CYS A 96 -14.90 13.42 -3.45
CA CYS A 96 -15.09 14.25 -2.25
C CYS A 96 -14.51 13.55 -1.02
N ASN A 97 -13.88 14.31 -0.13
CA ASN A 97 -13.32 13.83 1.14
C ASN A 97 -12.26 12.71 1.05
N SER A 98 -11.77 12.39 -0.16
CA SER A 98 -10.62 11.49 -0.36
C SER A 98 -9.31 12.26 -0.37
N VAL A 99 -8.24 11.58 0.02
CA VAL A 99 -6.86 12.07 -0.05
C VAL A 99 -6.03 11.16 -0.95
N PRO A 100 -4.99 11.68 -1.62
CA PRO A 100 -4.10 10.84 -2.41
C PRO A 100 -3.32 9.88 -1.51
N LEU A 101 -3.17 8.64 -1.97
CA LEU A 101 -2.17 7.69 -1.54
C LEU A 101 -1.02 7.77 -2.54
N TYR A 102 0.11 8.32 -2.11
CA TYR A 102 1.31 8.40 -2.92
C TYR A 102 2.04 7.07 -2.90
N GLY A 103 2.51 6.62 -4.06
CA GLY A 103 3.42 5.50 -4.21
C GLY A 103 4.84 5.99 -4.46
N LEU A 104 5.81 5.33 -3.84
CA LEU A 104 7.23 5.58 -3.99
C LEU A 104 7.95 4.25 -4.16
N PHE A 105 9.05 4.27 -4.91
CA PHE A 105 9.83 3.06 -5.18
C PHE A 105 11.32 3.30 -5.03
N LEU A 106 11.96 2.44 -4.23
CA LEU A 106 13.39 2.32 -4.16
C LEU A 106 13.82 1.14 -5.06
N THR A 107 14.61 1.45 -6.09
CA THR A 107 14.94 0.50 -7.16
C THR A 107 15.44 -0.84 -6.63
N ASN A 108 14.72 -1.91 -7.02
CA ASN A 108 14.99 -3.30 -6.62
C ASN A 108 15.01 -3.54 -5.10
N LYS A 109 14.26 -2.75 -4.32
CA LYS A 109 14.30 -2.86 -2.87
C LYS A 109 12.95 -2.78 -2.18
N ASP A 110 12.23 -1.67 -2.33
CA ASP A 110 11.07 -1.40 -1.47
C ASP A 110 10.06 -0.49 -2.17
N HIS A 111 8.78 -0.81 -2.00
CA HIS A 111 7.68 0.12 -2.26
C HIS A 111 7.18 0.77 -0.97
N PHE A 112 7.01 2.08 -1.03
CA PHE A 112 6.54 2.87 0.08
C PHE A 112 5.27 3.64 -0.29
N TYR A 113 4.29 3.65 0.62
CA TYR A 113 3.00 4.28 0.42
C TYR A 113 2.63 5.19 1.58
N THR A 114 2.18 6.40 1.26
CA THR A 114 1.80 7.40 2.27
C THR A 114 0.73 8.36 1.77
N THR A 115 -0.12 8.85 2.66
CA THR A 115 -1.01 9.98 2.39
C THR A 115 -0.38 11.33 2.77
N SER A 116 0.80 11.33 3.38
CA SER A 116 1.51 12.54 3.82
C SER A 116 2.43 13.08 2.74
N ALA A 117 2.14 14.29 2.24
CA ALA A 117 2.99 14.96 1.26
C ALA A 117 4.42 15.22 1.80
N THR A 118 4.53 15.57 3.08
CA THR A 118 5.83 15.78 3.74
C THR A 118 6.63 14.48 3.88
N GLU A 119 5.96 13.36 4.16
CA GLU A 119 6.64 12.05 4.22
C GLU A 119 7.10 11.61 2.84
N ARG A 120 6.28 11.82 1.80
CA ARG A 120 6.67 11.60 0.40
C ARG A 120 7.94 12.40 0.06
N GLU A 121 7.97 13.69 0.37
CA GLU A 121 9.15 14.54 0.11
C GLU A 121 10.40 14.06 0.85
N ALA A 122 10.26 13.64 2.11
CA ALA A 122 11.36 13.09 2.90
C ALA A 122 11.91 11.78 2.32
N MET A 123 11.03 10.89 1.85
CA MET A 123 11.42 9.62 1.23
C MET A 123 12.09 9.84 -0.12
N MET A 124 11.63 10.81 -0.91
CA MET A 124 12.33 11.25 -2.14
C MET A 124 13.74 11.76 -1.83
N GLY A 125 13.89 12.54 -0.75
CA GLY A 125 15.20 12.99 -0.27
C GLY A 125 16.13 11.83 0.18
N SER A 126 15.55 10.66 0.45
CA SER A 126 16.26 9.43 0.83
C SER A 126 16.48 8.46 -0.34
N GLY A 127 16.20 8.90 -1.57
CA GLY A 127 16.51 8.15 -2.79
C GLY A 127 15.35 7.36 -3.40
N TYR A 128 14.14 7.44 -2.84
CA TYR A 128 12.96 6.87 -3.48
C TYR A 128 12.56 7.69 -4.70
N SER A 129 12.16 7.01 -5.78
CA SER A 129 11.52 7.63 -6.92
C SER A 129 10.02 7.75 -6.67
N ASP A 130 9.47 8.92 -6.96
CA ASP A 130 8.03 9.16 -6.87
C ASP A 130 7.30 8.45 -8.01
N LEU A 131 6.33 7.58 -7.67
CA LEU A 131 5.43 6.94 -8.63
C LEU A 131 4.15 7.75 -8.83
N GLY A 132 3.96 8.84 -8.07
CA GLY A 132 2.76 9.67 -8.12
C GLY A 132 1.64 9.10 -7.26
N ILE A 133 0.40 9.30 -7.69
CA ILE A 133 -0.79 8.89 -6.95
C ILE A 133 -1.17 7.46 -7.36
N THR A 134 -1.03 6.52 -6.44
CA THR A 134 -1.45 5.13 -6.62
C THR A 134 -2.96 4.98 -6.50
N ALA A 135 -3.58 5.72 -5.59
CA ALA A 135 -5.01 5.67 -5.33
C ALA A 135 -5.51 6.92 -4.59
N TYR A 136 -6.82 7.05 -4.49
CA TYR A 136 -7.50 7.97 -3.59
C TYR A 136 -8.21 7.18 -2.51
N VAL A 137 -7.90 7.55 -1.26
CA VAL A 137 -8.26 6.78 -0.08
C VAL A 137 -8.98 7.66 0.93
N PRO A 138 -9.78 7.08 1.83
CA PRO A 138 -10.24 7.83 2.98
C PRO A 138 -9.11 8.33 3.86
N VAL A 139 -9.35 9.47 4.49
CA VAL A 139 -8.43 10.06 5.46
C VAL A 139 -8.10 9.03 6.55
N PRO A 140 -6.80 8.76 6.81
CA PRO A 140 -6.40 7.86 7.90
C PRO A 140 -7.06 8.23 9.23
N GLY A 141 -7.58 7.23 9.95
CA GLY A 141 -8.17 7.43 11.27
C GLY A 141 -9.57 8.06 11.30
N VAL A 142 -10.17 8.37 10.15
CA VAL A 142 -11.56 8.83 10.06
C VAL A 142 -12.48 7.63 9.82
N THR A 143 -13.44 7.43 10.73
CA THR A 143 -14.51 6.43 10.54
C THR A 143 -15.39 6.87 9.38
N ILE A 144 -15.51 6.00 8.38
CA ILE A 144 -16.42 6.23 7.26
C ILE A 144 -17.86 6.06 7.75
N SER A 145 -18.60 7.15 7.91
CA SER A 145 -20.03 7.12 8.19
C SER A 145 -20.77 8.00 7.20
N GLY A 146 -21.68 7.42 6.41
CA GLY A 146 -22.47 8.12 5.41
C GLY A 146 -21.79 8.27 4.05
N ASP A 147 -22.49 8.95 3.14
CA ASP A 147 -22.01 9.24 1.79
C ASP A 147 -20.65 9.95 1.88
N PHE A 148 -19.70 9.49 1.08
CA PHE A 148 -18.37 10.09 0.96
C PHE A 148 -18.40 11.51 0.34
N CYS A 149 -19.61 11.99 0.04
CA CYS A 149 -19.99 13.28 -0.54
C CYS A 149 -21.07 13.95 0.31
#